data_AF-A0A935LVH4-F1
#
_entry.id   AF-A0A935LVH4-F1
#
_cell.length_a   1.000
_cell.length_b   1.000
_cell.length_c   1.000
_cell.angle_alpha   90.00
_cell.angle_beta   90.00
_cell.angle_gamma   90.00
#
_symmetry.space_group_name_H-M   'P 1'
#
loop_
_entity.id
_entity.type
_entity.pdbx_description
1 polymer ?
#
loop_
_entity_poly.entity_id
_entity_poly.type
_entity_poly.pdbx_seq_one_letter_code
_entity_poly.pdbx_strand_id
1 'polypeptide(L)'
;MWFDNRDGNEEIYYKRSLDFGGSWGTDIRMTNNTAISRNPSVTASGSAAHVVWEDNREGNWEIYYKGSIDEGVNWDPDTRLTNNTANSGIPPYHHQVRMYI
;
A
#
# COMPACT_ATOMS: atom_id res chain seq x y z
N MET A 1 2.89 7.29 -0.80
CA MET A 1 1.87 6.37 -0.25
C MET A 1 1.54 6.80 1.17
N TRP A 2 0.27 6.73 1.57
CA TRP A 2 -0.20 7.10 2.92
C TRP A 2 -1.49 6.33 3.23
N PHE A 3 -1.99 6.43 4.47
CA PHE A 3 -3.34 5.99 4.81
C PHE A 3 -4.20 7.18 5.28
N ASP A 4 -5.50 7.12 5.03
CA ASP A 4 -6.44 8.22 5.31
C ASP A 4 -7.86 7.66 5.56
N ASN A 5 -8.67 8.37 6.32
CA ASN A 5 -10.05 8.01 6.69
C ASN A 5 -11.11 8.84 5.94
N ARG A 6 -10.75 9.43 4.79
CA ARG A 6 -11.64 10.31 4.00
C ARG A 6 -12.92 9.63 3.49
N ASP A 7 -12.93 8.30 3.43
CA ASP A 7 -14.04 7.48 2.92
C ASP A 7 -14.81 6.75 4.05
N GLY A 8 -14.65 7.17 5.31
CA GLY A 8 -15.32 6.57 6.46
C GLY A 8 -14.71 5.25 6.95
N ASN A 9 -13.57 4.86 6.38
CA ASN A 9 -12.68 3.80 6.87
C ASN A 9 -11.22 4.18 6.58
N GLU A 10 -10.28 3.73 7.41
CA GLU A 10 -8.84 3.92 7.19
C GLU A 10 -8.36 3.01 6.05
N GLU A 11 -7.84 3.64 4.98
CA GLU A 11 -7.49 2.95 3.74
C GLU A 11 -6.16 3.43 3.19
N ILE A 12 -5.48 2.60 2.41
CA ILE A 12 -4.21 2.94 1.76
C ILE A 12 -4.47 3.73 0.48
N TYR A 13 -3.74 4.82 0.30
CA TYR A 13 -3.75 5.65 -0.89
C TYR A 13 -2.35 5.87 -1.44
N TYR A 14 -2.25 6.07 -2.75
CA TYR A 14 -1.01 6.47 -3.39
C TYR A 14 -1.23 7.53 -4.47
N LYS A 15 -0.13 8.23 -4.80
CA LYS A 15 0.01 9.03 -6.02
C LYS A 15 1.21 8.53 -6.78
N ARG A 16 1.14 8.68 -8.08
CA ARG A 16 2.22 8.37 -9.00
C ARG A 16 2.68 9.65 -9.70
N SER A 17 3.98 9.79 -9.84
CA SER A 17 4.62 10.76 -10.73
C SER A 17 5.14 9.98 -11.95
N LEU A 18 5.19 10.61 -13.13
CA LEU A 18 5.77 10.03 -14.36
C LEU A 18 6.99 10.83 -14.83
N ASP A 19 7.45 11.76 -14.01
CA ASP A 19 8.47 12.76 -14.32
C ASP A 19 9.40 12.97 -13.13
N PHE A 20 9.72 11.88 -12.41
CA PHE A 20 10.67 11.89 -11.30
C PHE A 20 10.32 12.90 -10.19
N GLY A 21 9.03 13.08 -9.92
CA GLY A 21 8.50 13.95 -8.88
C GLY A 21 8.21 15.39 -9.31
N GLY A 22 8.33 15.72 -10.61
CA GLY A 22 7.99 17.03 -11.17
C GLY A 22 6.49 17.34 -11.09
N SER A 23 5.65 16.33 -11.28
CA SER A 23 4.20 16.38 -11.18
C SER A 23 3.65 15.07 -10.62
N TRP A 24 2.44 15.15 -10.06
CA TRP A 24 1.78 14.03 -9.41
C TRP A 24 0.37 13.88 -9.97
N GLY A 25 -0.01 12.63 -10.26
CA GLY A 25 -1.38 12.29 -10.63
C GLY A 25 -2.38 12.45 -9.48
N THR A 26 -3.61 12.02 -9.73
CA THR A 26 -4.67 11.99 -8.73
C THR A 26 -4.40 10.94 -7.66
N ASP A 27 -5.00 11.13 -6.48
CA ASP A 27 -5.03 10.12 -5.42
C ASP A 27 -5.72 8.85 -5.92
N ILE A 28 -5.10 7.70 -5.72
CA ILE A 28 -5.65 6.38 -6.04
C ILE A 28 -5.82 5.62 -4.73
N ARG A 29 -7.05 5.18 -4.45
CA ARG A 29 -7.37 4.29 -3.32
C ARG A 29 -6.95 2.87 -3.67
N MET A 30 -6.13 2.27 -2.82
CA MET A 30 -5.47 0.99 -3.06
C MET A 30 -6.18 -0.18 -2.38
N THR A 31 -6.80 0.09 -1.23
CA THR A 31 -7.59 -0.86 -0.44
C THR A 31 -9.03 -0.33 -0.34
N ASN A 32 -10.02 -1.22 -0.42
CA ASN A 32 -11.44 -0.84 -0.46
C ASN A 32 -12.35 -1.82 0.29
N ASN A 33 -11.79 -2.56 1.24
CA ASN A 33 -12.57 -3.50 2.05
C ASN A 33 -13.25 -2.75 3.21
N THR A 34 -14.12 -3.42 3.97
CA THR A 34 -14.86 -2.77 5.06
C THR A 34 -14.06 -2.62 6.35
N ALA A 35 -12.84 -3.12 6.38
CA ALA A 35 -11.96 -3.18 7.53
C ALA A 35 -10.76 -2.25 7.33
N ILE A 36 -10.07 -1.94 8.42
CA ILE A 36 -9.01 -0.93 8.42
C ILE A 36 -7.76 -1.47 7.72
N SER A 37 -7.22 -0.68 6.80
CA SER A 37 -5.89 -0.85 6.24
C SER A 37 -4.99 0.32 6.65
N ARG A 38 -3.83 0.03 7.24
CA ARG A 38 -2.90 1.06 7.75
C ARG A 38 -1.43 0.68 7.58
N ASN A 39 -0.55 1.58 7.97
CA ASN A 39 0.91 1.36 8.00
C ASN A 39 1.46 0.80 6.68
N PRO A 40 1.22 1.47 5.53
CA PRO A 40 1.72 0.98 4.27
C PRO A 40 3.24 1.20 4.14
N SER A 41 3.90 0.27 3.46
CA SER A 41 5.29 0.41 3.00
C SER A 41 5.39 0.02 1.53
N VAL A 42 6.27 0.70 0.79
CA VAL A 42 6.42 0.52 -0.65
C VAL A 42 7.88 0.57 -1.07
N THR A 43 8.24 -0.27 -2.05
CA THR A 43 9.50 -0.21 -2.78
C THR A 43 9.25 -0.34 -4.28
N ALA A 44 10.15 0.22 -5.10
CA ALA A 44 10.09 0.14 -6.55
C ALA A 44 11.48 -0.12 -7.14
N SER A 45 11.54 -0.92 -8.21
CA SER A 45 12.75 -1.22 -8.97
C SER A 45 12.41 -1.42 -10.44
N GLY A 46 12.87 -0.51 -11.31
CA GLY A 46 12.42 -0.48 -12.69
C GLY A 46 10.90 -0.30 -12.77
N SER A 47 10.23 -1.12 -13.57
CA SER A 47 8.77 -1.12 -13.67
C SER A 47 8.08 -1.85 -12.51
N ALA A 48 8.81 -2.56 -11.66
CA ALA A 48 8.24 -3.31 -10.56
C ALA A 48 8.00 -2.42 -9.33
N ALA A 49 6.82 -2.54 -8.73
CA ALA A 49 6.50 -1.93 -7.44
C ALA A 49 5.90 -2.98 -6.49
N HIS A 50 6.29 -2.92 -5.23
CA HIS A 50 5.86 -3.84 -4.19
C HIS A 50 5.30 -3.04 -3.02
N VAL A 51 4.11 -3.42 -2.55
CA VAL A 51 3.43 -2.74 -1.46
C VAL A 51 3.04 -3.76 -0.40
N VAL A 52 3.26 -3.40 0.86
CA VAL A 52 2.79 -4.14 2.02
C VAL A 52 2.03 -3.22 2.97
N TRP A 53 1.02 -3.74 3.67
CA TRP A 53 0.24 -2.99 4.65
C TRP A 53 -0.32 -3.89 5.75
N GLU A 54 -0.72 -3.31 6.87
CA GLU A 54 -1.51 -3.99 7.90
C GLU A 54 -3.00 -3.90 7.55
N ASP A 55 -3.71 -5.01 7.68
CA ASP A 55 -5.15 -5.09 7.41
C ASP A 55 -5.84 -5.98 8.44
N ASN A 56 -7.04 -5.61 8.89
CA ASN A 56 -7.80 -6.38 9.87
C ASN A 56 -9.10 -7.00 9.32
N ARG A 57 -9.22 -7.19 8.00
CA ARG A 57 -10.42 -7.77 7.35
C ARG A 57 -10.82 -9.17 7.82
N GLU A 58 -9.93 -9.88 8.50
CA GLU A 58 -10.16 -11.22 9.04
C GLU A 58 -10.21 -11.26 10.57
N GLY A 59 -10.40 -10.11 11.22
CA GLY A 59 -10.57 -10.01 12.67
C GLY A 59 -9.27 -9.95 13.48
N ASN A 60 -8.11 -10.05 12.84
CA ASN A 60 -6.78 -9.82 13.40
C ASN A 60 -5.92 -8.99 12.43
N TRP A 61 -4.93 -8.26 12.95
CA TRP A 61 -3.99 -7.51 12.12
C TRP A 61 -2.99 -8.42 11.43
N GLU A 62 -3.07 -8.47 10.11
CA GLU A 62 -2.22 -9.28 9.26
C GLU A 62 -1.53 -8.42 8.22
N ILE A 63 -0.37 -8.88 7.75
CA ILE A 63 0.36 -8.23 6.67
C ILE A 63 -0.18 -8.72 5.34
N TYR A 64 -0.62 -7.77 4.52
CA TYR A 64 -1.02 -7.99 3.14
C TYR A 64 0.01 -7.41 2.19
N TYR A 65 -0.01 -7.94 0.96
CA TYR A 65 0.90 -7.59 -0.10
C TYR A 65 0.18 -7.50 -1.45
N LYS A 66 0.66 -6.60 -2.31
CA LYS A 66 0.39 -6.66 -3.74
C LYS A 66 1.56 -6.10 -4.55
N GLY A 67 1.77 -6.68 -5.73
CA GLY A 67 2.80 -6.27 -6.68
C GLY A 67 2.22 -5.54 -7.88
N SER A 68 3.07 -4.81 -8.57
CA SER A 68 2.85 -4.29 -9.92
C SER A 68 4.13 -4.53 -10.71
N ILE A 69 3.99 -4.84 -12.00
CA ILE A 69 5.11 -5.01 -12.94
C ILE A 69 5.15 -3.91 -14.01
N ASP A 70 4.22 -2.96 -13.94
CA ASP A 70 3.95 -1.94 -14.94
C ASP A 70 3.83 -0.55 -14.32
N GLU A 71 4.76 -0.20 -13.44
CA GLU A 71 4.89 1.14 -12.86
C GLU A 71 3.67 1.56 -12.04
N GLY A 72 3.00 0.61 -11.38
CA GLY A 72 1.79 0.85 -10.59
C GLY A 72 0.57 1.23 -11.43
N VAL A 73 0.53 0.86 -12.72
CA VAL A 73 -0.67 0.97 -13.57
C VAL A 73 -1.67 -0.11 -13.14
N ASN A 74 -1.23 -1.37 -13.11
CA ASN A 74 -2.02 -2.50 -12.65
C ASN A 74 -1.38 -3.11 -11.41
N TRP A 75 -2.23 -3.66 -10.55
CA TRP A 75 -1.78 -4.34 -9.35
C TRP A 75 -2.34 -5.75 -9.29
N ASP A 76 -1.51 -6.67 -8.82
CA ASP A 76 -1.89 -8.03 -8.48
C ASP A 76 -2.99 -8.04 -7.40
N PRO A 77 -3.73 -9.15 -7.27
CA PRO A 77 -4.64 -9.35 -6.15
C PRO A 77 -3.95 -9.25 -4.78
N ASP A 78 -4.69 -8.78 -3.78
CA ASP A 78 -4.23 -8.74 -2.39
C ASP A 78 -3.87 -10.16 -1.91
N THR A 79 -2.65 -10.33 -1.42
CA THR A 79 -2.15 -11.59 -0.85
C THR A 79 -1.83 -11.41 0.62
N ARG A 80 -2.42 -12.24 1.49
CA ARG A 80 -2.07 -12.28 2.92
C ARG A 80 -0.72 -12.99 3.10
N LEU A 81 0.27 -12.30 3.66
CA LEU A 81 1.63 -12.82 3.88
C LEU A 81 1.82 -13.47 5.25
N THR A 82 1.07 -13.05 6.26
CA THR A 82 1.12 -13.61 7.62
C THR A 82 -0.21 -14.24 7.96
N ASN A 83 -0.21 -15.35 8.70
CA ASN A 83 -1.44 -16.04 9.12
C ASN A 83 -1.40 -16.56 10.56
N ASN A 84 -0.66 -15.87 11.41
CA ASN A 84 -0.47 -16.27 12.80
C ASN A 84 -1.57 -15.63 13.68
N THR A 85 -1.98 -16.28 14.76
CA THR A 85 -2.94 -15.75 15.73
C THR A 85 -2.45 -14.50 16.49
N ALA A 86 -1.24 -14.02 16.23
CA ALA A 86 -0.64 -12.84 16.81
C ALA A 86 -0.47 -11.72 15.76
N ASN A 87 -0.64 -10.47 16.17
CA ASN A 87 -0.46 -9.30 15.30
C ASN A 87 0.93 -9.31 14.65
N SER A 88 0.96 -9.13 13.34
CA SER A 88 2.20 -8.92 12.58
C SER A 88 2.36 -7.43 12.28
N GLY A 89 3.55 -6.88 12.50
CA GLY A 89 3.87 -5.47 12.25
C GLY A 89 4.98 -5.32 11.21
N ILE A 90 4.96 -4.22 10.46
CA ILE A 90 6.03 -3.87 9.52
C ILE A 90 7.30 -3.33 10.24
N PRO A 91 8.53 -3.58 9.74
CA PRO A 91 9.73 -2.92 10.24
C PRO A 91 9.67 -1.40 10.04
N PRO A 92 10.34 -0.59 10.89
CA PRO A 92 10.05 0.82 11.05
C PRO A 92 10.47 1.69 9.85
N TYR A 93 9.52 2.53 9.42
CA TYR A 93 9.62 3.83 8.74
C TYR A 93 10.84 4.11 7.85
N HIS A 94 10.61 4.11 6.53
CA HIS A 94 11.35 4.99 5.61
C HIS A 94 10.43 6.15 5.21
N HIS A 95 10.91 7.37 5.43
CA HIS A 95 10.24 8.65 5.15
C HIS A 95 9.52 8.63 3.80
N GLN A 96 8.29 9.19 3.76
CA GLN A 96 7.46 9.41 2.56
C GLN A 96 8.08 8.82 1.30
N VAL A 97 7.86 7.53 1.05
CA VAL A 97 8.33 6.93 -0.18
C VAL A 97 7.43 7.46 -1.29
N ARG A 98 7.94 8.56 -1.86
CA ARG A 98 7.54 9.12 -3.14
C ARG A 98 7.96 8.08 -4.16
N MET A 99 7.01 7.47 -4.86
CA MET A 99 7.32 6.65 -6.02
C MET A 99 7.89 7.62 -7.07
N TYR A 100 9.21 7.66 -7.18
CA TYR A 100 9.90 8.27 -8.30
C TYR A 100 10.08 7.16 -9.32
N ILE A 101 9.22 7.17 -10.33
CA ILE A 101 9.41 6.41 -11.56
C ILE A 101 9.74 7.40 -12.68
#